data_AF-A0A965UTH5-F1
#
_entry.id   AF-A0A965UTH5-F1
#
_cell.length_a   1.000
_cell.length_b   1.000
_cell.length_c   1.000
_cell.angle_alpha   90.00
_cell.angle_beta   90.00
_cell.angle_gamma   90.00
#
_symmetry.space_group_name_H-M   'P 1'
#
loop_
_entity.id
_entity.type
_entity.pdbx_description
1 polymer ?
#
loop_
_entity_poly.entity_id
_entity_poly.type
_entity_poly.pdbx_seq_one_letter_code
_entity_poly.pdbx_strand_id
1 'polypeptide(L)'
;MNATLSKKAQKEQERESARAYLLSILERQAKPTLYTNLKSVSSSGMSRDMKVLAVVEGEIVDITYYVGKLDIGTIKERNGQRVIRVGGCGMDMGFHVVYTVSAILYGYEDRGAYTIRHQWI
;
A
#
# COMPACT_ATOMS: atom_id res chain seq x y z
N MET A 1 -8.98 34.15 -6.11
CA MET A 1 -10.01 33.08 -6.10
C MET A 1 -9.27 31.76 -6.28
N ASN A 2 -9.18 30.93 -5.24
CA ASN A 2 -8.61 29.59 -5.40
C ASN A 2 -9.69 28.69 -5.98
N ALA A 3 -9.52 28.25 -7.23
CA ALA A 3 -10.41 27.28 -7.82
C ALA A 3 -10.23 25.94 -7.10
N THR A 4 -11.27 25.47 -6.41
CA THR A 4 -11.29 24.15 -5.79
C THR A 4 -11.20 23.08 -6.89
N LEU A 5 -10.24 22.16 -6.77
CA LEU A 5 -10.08 21.05 -7.70
C LEU A 5 -11.35 20.19 -7.77
N SER A 6 -11.61 19.59 -8.94
CA SER A 6 -12.65 18.56 -9.06
C SER A 6 -12.30 17.35 -8.20
N LYS A 7 -13.30 16.58 -7.74
CA LYS A 7 -13.08 15.36 -6.94
C LYS A 7 -12.11 14.38 -7.62
N LYS A 8 -12.18 14.26 -8.95
CA LYS A 8 -11.28 13.42 -9.74
C LYS A 8 -9.84 13.97 -9.71
N ALA A 9 -9.67 15.27 -9.93
CA ALA A 9 -8.36 15.91 -9.89
C ALA A 9 -7.73 15.84 -8.49
N GLN A 10 -8.52 16.02 -7.44
CA GLN A 10 -8.07 15.86 -6.06
C GLN A 10 -7.61 14.43 -5.78
N LYS A 11 -8.37 13.42 -6.23
CA LYS A 11 -7.98 12.01 -6.08
C LYS A 11 -6.67 11.69 -6.79
N GLU A 12 -6.48 12.17 -8.01
CA GLU A 12 -5.23 11.95 -8.75
C GLU A 12 -4.04 12.63 -8.07
N GLN A 13 -4.23 13.86 -7.56
CA GLN A 13 -3.20 14.57 -6.81
C GLN A 13 -2.81 13.80 -5.53
N GLU A 14 -3.78 13.27 -4.79
CA GLU A 14 -3.52 12.43 -3.60
C GLU A 14 -2.77 11.15 -3.97
N ARG A 15 -3.14 10.51 -5.08
CA ARG A 15 -2.49 9.29 -5.58
C ARG A 15 -1.04 9.56 -5.97
N GLU A 16 -0.77 10.65 -6.70
CA GLU A 16 0.60 11.01 -7.09
C GLU A 16 1.44 11.43 -5.87
N SER A 17 0.85 12.17 -4.94
CA SER A 17 1.54 12.54 -3.69
C SER A 17 1.90 11.31 -2.86
N ALA A 18 1.00 10.32 -2.81
CA ALA A 18 1.27 9.04 -2.14
C ALA A 18 2.35 8.24 -2.87
N ARG A 19 2.33 8.19 -4.20
CA ARG A 19 3.35 7.57 -5.02
C ARG A 19 4.74 8.19 -4.76
N ALA A 20 4.83 9.52 -4.81
CA ALA A 20 6.07 10.25 -4.58
C ALA A 20 6.63 10.03 -3.16
N TYR A 21 5.76 10.08 -2.14
CA TYR A 21 6.16 9.77 -0.76
C TYR A 21 6.71 8.35 -0.63
N LEU A 22 6.01 7.36 -1.16
CA LEU A 22 6.45 5.95 -1.12
C LEU A 22 7.80 5.75 -1.81
N LEU A 23 8.02 6.36 -2.98
CA LEU A 23 9.34 6.34 -3.64
C LEU A 23 10.43 6.93 -2.73
N SER A 24 10.19 8.12 -2.16
CA SER A 24 11.16 8.83 -1.33
C SER A 24 11.68 8.06 -0.10
N ILE A 25 10.87 7.15 0.45
CA ILE A 25 11.24 6.33 1.61
C ILE A 25 11.82 4.97 1.21
N LEU A 26 11.44 4.43 0.04
CA LEU A 26 11.89 3.11 -0.44
C LEU A 26 13.22 3.18 -1.21
N GLU A 27 13.48 4.27 -1.93
CA GLU A 27 14.73 4.48 -2.69
C GLU A 27 15.99 4.54 -1.81
N ARG A 28 15.83 4.74 -0.50
CA ARG A 28 16.93 4.72 0.48
C ARG A 28 17.50 3.30 0.71
N GLN A 29 16.91 2.27 0.10
CA GLN A 29 17.27 0.87 0.28
C GLN A 29 17.57 0.20 -1.07
N ALA A 30 18.67 -0.55 -1.15
CA ALA A 30 19.00 -1.31 -2.36
C ALA A 30 17.93 -2.35 -2.73
N LYS A 31 17.23 -2.90 -1.72
CA LYS A 31 16.12 -3.82 -1.90
C LYS A 31 15.09 -3.62 -0.78
N PRO A 32 14.12 -2.71 -0.95
CA PRO A 32 13.17 -2.39 0.10
C PRO A 32 12.29 -3.60 0.45
N THR A 33 11.90 -3.69 1.72
CA THR A 33 10.94 -4.70 2.19
C THR A 33 9.71 -4.00 2.76
N LEU A 34 8.54 -4.42 2.29
CA LEU A 34 7.27 -4.05 2.90
C LEU A 34 6.72 -5.23 3.70
N TYR A 35 6.25 -4.90 4.90
CA TYR A 35 5.68 -5.86 5.81
C TYR A 35 4.16 -5.73 5.81
N THR A 36 3.46 -6.85 5.71
CA THR A 36 2.00 -6.89 5.84
C THR A 36 1.64 -7.54 7.17
N ASN A 37 0.73 -6.92 7.90
CA ASN A 37 0.22 -7.46 9.16
C ASN A 37 -1.29 -7.64 9.08
N LEU A 38 -1.76 -8.87 9.26
CA LEU A 38 -3.17 -9.21 9.19
C LEU A 38 -3.91 -8.77 10.47
N LYS A 39 -4.94 -7.94 10.32
CA LYS A 39 -5.78 -7.48 11.43
C LYS A 39 -7.09 -8.24 11.53
N SER A 40 -7.64 -8.70 10.40
CA SER A 40 -8.82 -9.57 10.39
C SER A 40 -9.07 -10.17 9.02
N VAL A 41 -9.92 -11.18 9.00
CA VAL A 41 -10.53 -11.72 7.79
C VAL A 41 -12.06 -11.60 7.93
N SER A 42 -12.77 -11.39 6.82
CA SER A 42 -14.24 -11.48 6.83
C SER A 42 -14.69 -12.92 7.13
N SER A 43 -15.89 -13.10 7.66
CA SER A 43 -16.46 -14.43 7.95
C SER A 43 -16.49 -15.34 6.71
N SER A 44 -16.71 -14.78 5.53
CA SER A 44 -16.67 -15.51 4.25
C SER A 44 -15.27 -15.88 3.77
N GLY A 45 -14.21 -15.38 4.41
CA GLY A 45 -12.84 -15.55 3.93
C GLY A 45 -12.50 -14.74 2.66
N MET A 46 -13.40 -13.87 2.19
CA MET A 46 -13.28 -13.15 0.92
C MET A 46 -12.58 -11.79 1.01
N SER A 47 -12.27 -11.30 2.21
CA SER A 47 -11.53 -10.04 2.38
C SER A 47 -10.65 -10.07 3.62
N ARG A 48 -9.55 -9.32 3.57
CA ARG A 48 -8.65 -9.10 4.71
C ARG A 48 -8.52 -7.63 5.01
N ASP A 49 -8.46 -7.31 6.30
CA ASP A 49 -8.01 -6.00 6.78
C ASP A 49 -6.54 -6.14 7.15
N MET A 50 -5.68 -5.32 6.56
CA MET A 50 -4.23 -5.41 6.76
C MET A 50 -3.64 -4.03 7.05
N LYS A 51 -2.51 -4.03 7.75
CA LYS A 51 -1.55 -2.92 7.77
C LYS A 51 -0.46 -3.20 6.74
N VAL A 52 0.09 -2.13 6.19
CA VAL A 52 1.31 -2.17 5.38
C VAL A 52 2.34 -1.27 6.02
N LEU A 53 3.50 -1.82 6.33
CA LEU A 53 4.56 -1.18 7.11
C LEU A 53 5.86 -1.20 6.32
N ALA A 54 6.66 -0.14 6.47
CA ALA A 54 8.01 -0.05 5.94
C ALA A 54 9.00 0.11 7.10
N VAL A 55 10.26 -0.26 6.87
CA VAL A 55 11.36 0.11 7.77
C VAL A 55 12.12 1.26 7.09
N VAL A 56 12.23 2.40 7.77
CA VAL A 56 12.93 3.58 7.28
C VAL A 56 13.93 3.99 8.36
N GLU A 57 15.23 3.96 8.03
CA GLU A 57 16.29 4.35 8.97
C GLU A 57 16.24 3.60 10.31
N GLY A 58 15.84 2.33 10.28
CA GLY A 58 15.72 1.48 11.47
C GLY A 58 14.36 1.55 12.18
N GLU A 59 13.49 2.48 11.79
CA GLU A 59 12.19 2.69 12.42
C GLU A 59 11.05 2.09 11.59
N ILE A 60 10.03 1.56 12.28
CA ILE A 60 8.81 1.06 11.62
C ILE A 60 7.88 2.23 11.32
N VAL A 61 7.57 2.43 10.04
CA VAL A 61 6.65 3.45 9.55
C VAL A 61 5.38 2.79 9.02
N ASP A 62 4.22 3.23 9.52
CA ASP A 62 2.92 2.82 8.98
C ASP A 62 2.58 3.58 7.71
N ILE A 63 2.65 2.88 6.58
CA ILE A 63 2.40 3.44 5.24
C ILE A 63 1.03 3.05 4.70
N THR A 64 0.16 2.46 5.53
CA THR A 64 -1.15 1.92 5.12
C THR A 64 -2.01 2.98 4.41
N TYR A 65 -1.96 4.24 4.87
CA TYR A 65 -2.69 5.34 4.23
C TYR A 65 -2.23 5.57 2.79
N TYR A 66 -0.92 5.70 2.58
CA TYR A 66 -0.34 5.97 1.27
C TYR A 66 -0.58 4.81 0.30
N VAL A 67 -0.42 3.58 0.77
CA VAL A 67 -0.73 2.38 -0.03
C VAL A 67 -2.21 2.35 -0.41
N GLY A 68 -3.11 2.71 0.50
CA GLY A 68 -4.54 2.80 0.19
C GLY A 68 -4.90 3.87 -0.84
N LYS A 69 -4.10 4.93 -0.98
CA LYS A 69 -4.26 5.96 -2.02
C LYS A 69 -3.84 5.50 -3.42
N LEU A 70 -3.21 4.33 -3.54
CA LEU A 70 -2.88 3.70 -4.82
C LEU A 70 -4.03 2.86 -5.41
N ASP A 71 -5.23 2.93 -4.84
CA ASP A 71 -6.45 2.22 -5.30
C ASP A 71 -6.35 0.67 -5.26
N ILE A 72 -5.47 0.12 -4.42
CA ILE A 72 -5.29 -1.34 -4.24
C ILE A 72 -6.41 -1.94 -3.36
N GLY A 73 -7.06 -1.12 -2.55
CA GLY A 73 -8.11 -1.54 -1.63
C GLY A 73 -8.80 -0.35 -0.98
N THR A 74 -9.69 -0.62 -0.03
CA THR A 74 -10.47 0.41 0.67
C THR A 74 -9.82 0.75 2.01
N ILE A 75 -9.45 2.01 2.20
CA ILE A 75 -9.02 2.50 3.52
C ILE A 75 -10.21 2.46 4.48
N LYS A 76 -10.01 1.89 5.66
CA LYS A 76 -11.02 1.82 6.74
C LYS A 76 -10.36 2.11 8.08
N GLU A 77 -11.13 2.64 9.02
CA GLU A 77 -10.75 2.66 10.43
C GLU A 77 -11.28 1.40 11.15
N ARG A 78 -10.43 0.76 11.96
CA ARG A 78 -10.77 -0.41 12.76
C ARG A 78 -10.12 -0.28 14.12
N ASN A 79 -10.93 -0.21 15.18
CA ASN A 79 -10.45 -0.12 16.57
C ASN A 79 -9.40 1.01 16.77
N GLY A 80 -9.65 2.18 16.20
CA GLY A 80 -8.71 3.31 16.25
C GLY A 80 -7.46 3.16 15.38
N GLN A 81 -7.41 2.14 14.50
CA GLN A 81 -6.31 1.91 13.58
C GLN A 81 -6.78 1.92 12.13
N ARG A 82 -6.05 2.67 11.30
CA ARG A 82 -6.25 2.63 9.84
C ARG A 82 -5.81 1.32 9.23
N VAL A 83 -6.64 0.67 8.45
CA VAL A 83 -6.33 -0.56 7.71
C VAL A 83 -6.67 -0.39 6.23
N ILE A 84 -6.04 -1.18 5.38
CA ILE A 84 -6.51 -1.39 4.01
C ILE A 84 -7.32 -2.69 3.96
N ARG A 85 -8.56 -2.61 3.48
CA ARG A 85 -9.38 -3.77 3.17
C ARG A 85 -9.15 -4.17 1.73
N VAL A 86 -8.73 -5.40 1.52
CA VAL A 86 -8.49 -5.98 0.20
C VAL A 86 -9.37 -7.22 0.04
N GLY A 87 -10.11 -7.28 -1.07
CA GLY A 87 -10.93 -8.43 -1.44
C GLY A 87 -10.15 -9.48 -2.22
N GLY A 88 -10.68 -10.70 -2.28
CA GLY A 88 -10.07 -11.83 -2.98
C GLY A 88 -9.80 -13.01 -2.05
N CYS A 89 -9.64 -14.20 -2.62
CA CYS A 89 -9.32 -15.44 -1.92
C CYS A 89 -8.40 -16.32 -2.79
N GLY A 90 -7.85 -17.40 -2.23
CA GLY A 90 -7.06 -18.37 -2.99
C GLY A 90 -5.62 -17.97 -3.32
N MET A 91 -5.14 -16.82 -2.82
CA MET A 91 -3.76 -16.34 -2.98
C MET A 91 -3.23 -15.68 -1.70
N ASP A 92 -1.93 -15.42 -1.66
CA ASP A 92 -1.32 -14.59 -0.62
C ASP A 92 -1.66 -13.11 -0.87
N MET A 93 -2.61 -12.60 -0.09
CA MET A 93 -3.09 -11.23 -0.25
C MET A 93 -2.08 -10.17 0.22
N GLY A 94 -1.15 -10.52 1.10
CA GLY A 94 -0.08 -9.61 1.51
C GLY A 94 0.92 -9.45 0.38
N PHE A 95 1.30 -10.56 -0.25
CA PHE A 95 2.12 -10.55 -1.47
C PHE A 95 1.43 -9.77 -2.57
N HIS A 96 0.14 -10.02 -2.83
CA HIS A 96 -0.63 -9.27 -3.84
C HIS A 96 -0.54 -7.76 -3.62
N VAL A 97 -0.76 -7.29 -2.39
CA VAL A 97 -0.65 -5.85 -2.07
C VAL A 97 0.74 -5.32 -2.38
N VAL A 98 1.79 -5.98 -1.91
CA VAL A 98 3.18 -5.51 -2.11
C VAL A 98 3.58 -5.57 -3.58
N TYR A 99 3.20 -6.63 -4.29
CA TYR A 99 3.43 -6.78 -5.73
C TYR A 99 2.77 -5.65 -6.51
N THR A 100 1.51 -5.34 -6.22
CA THR A 100 0.80 -4.23 -6.87
C THR A 100 1.41 -2.87 -6.53
N VAL A 101 1.84 -2.64 -5.29
CA VAL A 101 2.60 -1.41 -4.94
C VAL A 101 3.86 -1.34 -5.81
N SER A 102 4.67 -2.40 -5.86
CA SER A 102 5.90 -2.44 -6.64
C SER A 102 5.64 -2.16 -8.12
N ALA A 103 4.58 -2.75 -8.70
CA ALA A 103 4.19 -2.52 -10.08
C ALA A 103 3.77 -1.07 -10.36
N ILE A 104 3.07 -0.42 -9.42
CA ILE A 104 2.65 0.99 -9.56
C ILE A 104 3.86 1.93 -9.45
N LEU A 105 4.83 1.62 -8.59
CA LEU A 105 6.00 2.47 -8.40
C LEU A 105 7.02 2.31 -9.53
N TYR A 106 7.30 1.08 -9.94
CA TYR A 106 8.43 0.71 -10.80
C TYR A 106 8.04 0.11 -12.17
N GLY A 107 6.74 -0.13 -12.42
CA GLY A 107 6.27 -0.75 -13.66
C GLY A 107 6.38 -2.29 -13.66
N TYR A 108 5.96 -2.89 -14.78
CA TYR A 108 6.01 -4.34 -14.99
C TYR A 108 7.24 -4.80 -15.80
N GLU A 109 7.87 -3.88 -16.52
CA GLU A 109 9.09 -4.14 -17.29
C GLU A 109 10.25 -4.48 -16.34
N ASP A 110 11.21 -5.27 -16.82
CA ASP A 110 12.41 -5.67 -16.07
C ASP A 110 12.15 -6.22 -14.66
N ARG A 111 10.99 -6.85 -14.46
CA ARG A 111 10.53 -7.37 -13.15
C ARG A 111 10.35 -6.27 -12.10
N GLY A 112 10.01 -5.03 -12.48
CA GLY A 112 9.75 -3.92 -11.56
C GLY A 112 8.70 -4.23 -10.47
N ALA A 113 7.73 -5.11 -10.77
CA ALA A 113 6.75 -5.59 -9.79
C ALA A 113 7.34 -6.51 -8.69
N TYR A 114 8.61 -6.90 -8.80
CA TYR A 114 9.36 -7.69 -7.81
C TYR A 114 10.48 -6.90 -7.12
N THR A 115 10.60 -5.59 -7.37
CA THR A 115 11.61 -4.72 -6.74
C THR A 115 11.44 -4.69 -5.23
N ILE A 116 10.20 -4.62 -4.75
CA ILE A 116 9.87 -4.62 -3.33
C ILE A 116 9.70 -6.06 -2.84
N ARG A 117 10.45 -6.43 -1.79
CA ARG A 117 10.24 -7.70 -1.10
C ARG A 117 9.01 -7.62 -0.20
N HIS A 118 8.20 -8.66 -0.21
CA HIS A 118 7.09 -8.85 0.73
C HIS A 118 7.51 -9.72 1.92
N GLN A 119 6.99 -9.41 3.10
CA GLN A 119 7.08 -10.27 4.28
C GLN A 119 5.85 -10.13 5.19
N TRP A 120 5.38 -11.25 5.77
CA TRP A 120 4.36 -11.24 6.82
C TRP A 120 4.97 -11.05 8.20
N ILE A 121 4.27 -10.31 9.07
CA ILE A 121 4.56 -10.15 10.51
C ILE A 121 3.27 -10.18 11.33
#